data_AF-A0A2W4UQ57-F1
#
_entry.id   AF-A0A2W4UQ57-F1
#
_cell.length_a   1.000
_cell.length_b   1.000
_cell.length_c   1.000
_cell.angle_alpha   90.00
_cell.angle_beta   90.00
_cell.angle_gamma   90.00
#
_symmetry.space_group_name_H-M   'P 1'
#
loop_
_entity.id
_entity.type
_entity.pdbx_description
1 polymer ?
#
loop_
_entity_poly.entity_id
_entity_poly.type
_entity_poly.pdbx_seq_one_letter_code
_entity_poly.pdbx_strand_id
1 'polypeptide(L)'
;MFLLCAVERVSLSVIGAKEHCMSSDFIHALHVIGVSNQWAVWATLPDVLGRDILDTSKRVARFLQKAHPPMTRTTALEAVARGAGMTSWHRLHSLAQALIDDFNPDVHWPRPDGDDERVMALKSAFPMLARADKDCSPSPEVTNGMSTFAAQLAPAANISVERARDIVAQLNGADTWEQLLRRQPMDSQEPLYRFIVEEGDFARGGRFAPSEACAALIDELDHLREGLVEEDLPDAGRLGEWLKDVTAKRPDFLDGLQVQAEVCLLGYEQRRTRAKAYAHALSQAMGLIPSGFKGQILWAFSENRFLHRLLFGYMRDSIFSGSRKRCISLARKQLRWNPNDEMGVRYFLPVLLASTGQIDSAMRALRKTMEKGGEGDVNAHFTWSLVSFAKVNPGGGIFCMLKALFLFPALRDVVASDSREPLGPIPASQRRVTVVDRWTLIEQYVALTPHLTALEEWMPALLSDPLVLDAERTLQSTFLKREYDPWMKEIDSMAMALARELLPRLSQELPPFELRAAPR
;
A
#
# COMPACT_ATOMS: atom_id res chain seq x y z
N MET A 1 13.19 -8.96 1.37
CA MET A 1 12.06 -8.16 0.87
C MET A 1 10.73 -8.95 0.76
N PHE A 2 10.58 -10.10 1.43
CA PHE A 2 9.51 -11.10 1.18
C PHE A 2 8.26 -11.08 2.10
N LEU A 3 8.11 -10.10 3.01
CA LEU A 3 6.95 -10.08 3.93
C LEU A 3 5.86 -9.05 3.58
N LEU A 4 6.04 -8.25 2.51
CA LEU A 4 5.07 -7.20 2.14
C LEU A 4 3.90 -7.71 1.27
N CYS A 5 3.95 -8.94 0.75
CA CYS A 5 2.88 -9.53 -0.08
C CYS A 5 1.95 -10.51 0.67
N ALA A 6 2.16 -10.79 1.96
CA ALA A 6 1.47 -11.90 2.66
C ALA A 6 0.28 -11.48 3.56
N VAL A 7 -0.11 -10.21 3.59
CA VAL A 7 -1.17 -9.70 4.51
C VAL A 7 -2.53 -9.48 3.81
N GLU A 8 -2.68 -9.87 2.54
CA GLU A 8 -3.88 -9.57 1.72
C GLU A 8 -5.07 -10.52 1.87
N ARG A 9 -5.12 -11.36 2.91
CA ARG A 9 -6.31 -12.17 3.19
C ARG A 9 -6.72 -12.01 4.62
N VAL A 10 -7.71 -11.15 4.84
CA VAL A 10 -8.83 -11.26 5.79
C VAL A 10 -9.38 -9.83 6.01
N SER A 11 -10.57 -9.56 5.48
CA SER A 11 -11.71 -8.93 6.20
C SER A 11 -12.71 -8.33 5.22
N LEU A 12 -13.52 -9.19 4.59
CA LEU A 12 -14.83 -8.84 4.04
C LEU A 12 -15.84 -9.72 4.76
N SER A 13 -16.12 -9.41 6.02
CA SER A 13 -17.13 -10.14 6.80
C SER A 13 -17.77 -9.26 7.87
N VAL A 14 -18.27 -8.08 7.49
CA VAL A 14 -19.22 -7.33 8.33
C VAL A 14 -20.23 -6.57 7.45
N ILE A 15 -21.07 -7.28 6.69
CA ILE A 15 -22.43 -6.83 6.39
C ILE A 15 -23.32 -8.08 6.48
N GLY A 16 -23.85 -8.33 7.68
CA GLY A 16 -24.83 -9.38 7.93
C GLY A 16 -26.20 -8.96 7.41
N ALA A 17 -26.39 -8.99 6.09
CA ALA A 17 -27.70 -8.91 5.47
C ALA A 17 -27.91 -10.22 4.69
N LYS A 18 -28.95 -10.99 5.05
CA LYS A 18 -29.33 -12.23 4.35
C LYS A 18 -29.29 -12.01 2.83
N GLU A 19 -28.34 -12.63 2.15
CA GLU A 19 -28.29 -12.68 0.69
C GLU A 19 -29.40 -13.64 0.23
N HIS A 20 -30.43 -13.07 -0.40
CA HIS A 20 -31.27 -13.82 -1.31
C HIS A 20 -30.86 -13.32 -2.69
N CYS A 21 -30.06 -14.15 -3.36
CA CYS A 21 -29.48 -13.86 -4.66
C CYS A 21 -30.58 -13.77 -5.71
N MET A 22 -30.71 -12.58 -6.29
CA MET A 22 -31.11 -12.44 -7.68
C MET A 22 -30.15 -13.27 -8.57
N SER A 23 -30.60 -13.78 -9.74
CA SER A 23 -29.78 -14.75 -10.48
C SER A 23 -28.38 -14.18 -10.76
N SER A 24 -27.35 -14.97 -10.47
CA SER A 24 -25.95 -14.67 -10.76
C SER A 24 -25.77 -14.15 -12.20
N ASP A 25 -26.65 -14.58 -13.11
CA ASP A 25 -26.64 -14.22 -14.52
C ASP A 25 -26.90 -12.73 -14.77
N PHE A 26 -27.70 -12.03 -13.94
CA PHE A 26 -27.96 -10.60 -14.14
C PHE A 26 -26.77 -9.74 -13.68
N ILE A 27 -26.22 -10.02 -12.51
CA ILE A 27 -25.01 -9.32 -12.01
C ILE A 27 -23.86 -9.56 -12.98
N HIS A 28 -23.71 -10.80 -13.45
CA HIS A 28 -22.74 -11.13 -14.48
C HIS A 28 -23.00 -10.37 -15.78
N ALA A 29 -24.26 -10.27 -16.25
CA ALA A 29 -24.59 -9.49 -17.44
C ALA A 29 -24.27 -8.00 -17.31
N LEU A 30 -24.44 -7.39 -16.13
CA LEU A 30 -24.03 -6.01 -15.86
C LEU A 30 -22.52 -5.83 -15.85
N HIS A 31 -21.81 -6.79 -15.26
CA HIS A 31 -20.36 -6.79 -15.21
C HIS A 31 -19.76 -6.87 -16.61
N VAL A 32 -20.29 -7.74 -17.48
CA VAL A 32 -19.85 -7.92 -18.89
C VAL A 32 -19.98 -6.65 -19.75
N ILE A 33 -20.83 -5.70 -19.35
CA ILE A 33 -21.02 -4.42 -20.05
C ILE A 33 -20.45 -3.21 -19.28
N GLY A 34 -19.66 -3.45 -18.22
CA GLY A 34 -18.95 -2.40 -17.49
C GLY A 34 -19.84 -1.47 -16.67
N VAL A 35 -21.03 -1.92 -16.25
CA VAL A 35 -21.95 -1.13 -15.39
C VAL A 35 -22.25 -1.83 -14.07
N SER A 36 -21.30 -2.61 -13.54
CA SER A 36 -21.46 -3.36 -12.28
C SER A 36 -21.81 -2.48 -11.08
N ASN A 37 -21.34 -1.23 -11.04
CA ASN A 37 -21.67 -0.30 -9.95
C ASN A 37 -23.14 0.16 -9.97
N GLN A 38 -23.82 0.11 -11.13
CA GLN A 38 -25.22 0.48 -11.26
C GLN A 38 -26.15 -0.51 -10.54
N TRP A 39 -25.69 -1.73 -10.26
CA TRP A 39 -26.38 -2.66 -9.35
C TRP A 39 -26.44 -2.12 -7.93
N ALA A 40 -25.30 -1.71 -7.37
CA ALA A 40 -25.24 -1.18 -6.01
C ALA A 40 -26.07 0.09 -5.90
N VAL A 41 -26.00 0.96 -6.92
CA VAL A 41 -26.84 2.16 -7.03
C VAL A 41 -28.31 1.77 -7.09
N TRP A 42 -28.73 0.77 -7.85
CA TRP A 42 -30.14 0.34 -7.84
C TRP A 42 -30.58 -0.23 -6.49
N ALA A 43 -29.79 -1.14 -5.91
CA ALA A 43 -30.13 -1.84 -4.68
C ALA A 43 -30.25 -0.89 -3.48
N THR A 44 -29.65 0.31 -3.58
CA THR A 44 -29.59 1.29 -2.49
C THR A 44 -30.24 2.63 -2.82
N LEU A 45 -30.32 3.04 -4.10
CA LEU A 45 -30.67 4.37 -4.63
C LEU A 45 -31.32 4.28 -6.05
N PRO A 46 -32.50 3.65 -6.21
CA PRO A 46 -33.14 3.46 -7.51
C PRO A 46 -33.54 4.76 -8.22
N ASP A 47 -33.74 5.85 -7.48
CA ASP A 47 -34.01 7.17 -8.03
C ASP A 47 -32.81 7.73 -8.80
N VAL A 48 -31.58 7.47 -8.32
CA VAL A 48 -30.34 7.86 -9.01
C VAL A 48 -30.24 7.15 -10.35
N LEU A 49 -30.56 5.85 -10.41
CA LEU A 49 -30.59 5.09 -11.66
C LEU A 49 -31.63 5.67 -12.65
N GLY A 50 -32.84 5.96 -12.17
CA GLY A 50 -33.90 6.57 -12.99
C GLY A 50 -33.45 7.92 -13.59
N ARG A 51 -32.83 8.78 -12.77
CA ARG A 51 -32.27 10.08 -13.22
C ARG A 51 -31.16 9.88 -14.25
N ASP A 52 -30.24 8.96 -14.00
CA ASP A 52 -29.12 8.68 -14.91
C ASP A 52 -29.60 8.20 -16.29
N ILE A 53 -30.61 7.34 -16.34
CA ILE A 53 -31.23 6.89 -17.61
C ILE A 53 -31.83 8.09 -18.36
N LEU A 54 -32.64 8.92 -17.69
CA LEU A 54 -33.29 10.06 -18.31
C LEU A 54 -32.27 11.10 -18.80
N ASP A 55 -31.28 11.42 -17.98
CA ASP A 55 -30.27 12.44 -18.30
C ASP A 55 -29.30 11.97 -19.37
N THR A 56 -28.94 10.69 -19.37
CA THR A 56 -28.16 10.10 -20.46
C THR A 56 -28.95 10.09 -21.75
N SER A 57 -30.23 9.70 -21.72
CA SER A 57 -31.08 9.68 -22.91
C SER A 57 -31.20 11.07 -23.56
N LYS A 58 -31.45 12.10 -22.74
CA LYS A 58 -31.52 13.50 -23.20
C LYS A 58 -30.17 13.99 -23.75
N ARG A 59 -29.04 13.58 -23.16
CA ARG A 59 -27.69 13.88 -23.67
C ARG A 59 -27.46 13.23 -25.04
N VAL A 60 -27.74 11.93 -25.18
CA VAL A 60 -27.59 11.19 -26.45
C VAL A 60 -28.42 11.85 -27.54
N ALA A 61 -29.68 12.17 -27.24
CA ALA A 61 -30.58 12.84 -28.19
C ALA A 61 -30.00 14.17 -28.68
N ARG A 62 -29.40 15.00 -27.81
CA ARG A 62 -28.75 16.25 -28.21
C ARG A 62 -27.57 16.02 -29.17
N PHE A 63 -26.74 15.02 -28.91
CA PHE A 63 -25.63 14.67 -29.81
C PHE A 63 -26.11 14.12 -31.15
N LEU A 64 -27.16 13.30 -31.16
CA LEU A 64 -27.82 12.84 -32.39
C LEU A 64 -28.34 14.00 -33.24
N GLN A 65 -29.02 14.96 -32.63
CA GLN A 65 -29.50 16.15 -33.34
C GLN A 65 -28.35 16.96 -33.96
N LYS A 66 -27.26 17.14 -33.22
CA LYS A 66 -26.06 17.82 -33.73
C LYS A 66 -25.41 17.04 -34.88
N ALA A 67 -25.39 15.71 -34.76
CA ALA A 67 -24.79 14.82 -35.75
C ALA A 67 -25.64 14.65 -37.02
N HIS A 68 -26.96 14.82 -36.91
CA HIS A 68 -27.94 14.66 -37.98
C HIS A 68 -28.96 15.81 -37.91
N PRO A 69 -28.63 17.03 -38.38
CA PRO A 69 -29.46 18.24 -38.19
C PRO A 69 -30.94 18.16 -38.59
N PRO A 70 -31.34 17.38 -39.63
CA PRO A 70 -32.76 17.18 -39.95
C PRO A 70 -33.58 16.50 -38.83
N MET A 71 -32.93 15.90 -37.83
CA MET A 71 -33.58 15.15 -36.77
C MET A 71 -34.15 16.09 -35.69
N THR A 72 -35.46 16.03 -35.49
CA THR A 72 -36.14 16.75 -34.40
C THR A 72 -35.80 16.13 -33.03
N ARG A 73 -36.05 16.88 -31.94
CA ARG A 73 -35.79 16.40 -30.58
C ARG A 73 -36.61 15.16 -30.25
N THR A 74 -37.88 15.15 -30.64
CA THR A 74 -38.79 14.02 -30.42
C THR A 74 -38.29 12.79 -31.16
N THR A 75 -37.94 12.92 -32.45
CA THR A 75 -37.39 11.79 -33.22
C THR A 75 -36.07 11.27 -32.67
N ALA A 76 -35.22 12.16 -32.12
CA ALA A 76 -33.98 11.75 -31.47
C ALA A 76 -34.23 10.97 -30.17
N LEU A 77 -35.15 11.43 -29.32
CA LEU A 77 -35.53 10.71 -28.09
C LEU A 77 -36.17 9.35 -28.39
N GLU A 78 -37.00 9.26 -29.44
CA GLU A 78 -37.56 7.98 -29.89
C GLU A 78 -36.48 7.03 -30.39
N ALA A 79 -35.48 7.54 -31.13
CA ALA A 79 -34.35 6.74 -31.56
C ALA A 79 -33.51 6.23 -30.39
N VAL A 80 -33.26 7.07 -29.38
CA VAL A 80 -32.54 6.68 -28.16
C VAL A 80 -33.32 5.61 -27.39
N ALA A 81 -34.63 5.77 -27.22
CA ALA A 81 -35.46 4.80 -26.54
C ALA A 81 -35.44 3.43 -27.24
N ARG A 82 -35.59 3.41 -28.58
CA ARG A 82 -35.45 2.19 -29.38
C ARG A 82 -34.05 1.57 -29.30
N GLY A 83 -33.00 2.40 -29.32
CA GLY A 83 -31.63 1.94 -29.11
C GLY A 83 -31.41 1.35 -27.71
N ALA A 84 -32.15 1.82 -26.70
CA ALA A 84 -32.18 1.24 -25.35
C ALA A 84 -33.13 0.03 -25.21
N GLY A 85 -33.66 -0.49 -26.32
CA GLY A 85 -34.58 -1.64 -26.33
C GLY A 85 -36.03 -1.32 -25.94
N MET A 86 -36.40 -0.04 -25.83
CA MET A 86 -37.78 0.38 -25.51
C MET A 86 -38.59 0.65 -26.77
N THR A 87 -39.90 0.42 -26.71
CA THR A 87 -40.80 0.66 -27.85
C THR A 87 -41.00 2.14 -28.16
N SER A 88 -40.90 3.02 -27.16
CA SER A 88 -41.06 4.46 -27.31
C SER A 88 -40.35 5.24 -26.21
N TRP A 89 -40.09 6.53 -26.45
CA TRP A 89 -39.60 7.46 -25.43
C TRP A 89 -40.54 7.53 -24.22
N HIS A 90 -41.86 7.52 -24.46
CA HIS A 90 -42.85 7.55 -23.39
C HIS A 90 -42.70 6.34 -22.44
N ARG A 91 -42.51 5.12 -22.98
CA ARG A 91 -42.31 3.93 -22.15
C ARG A 91 -41.02 4.01 -21.33
N LEU A 92 -39.90 4.40 -21.95
CA LEU A 92 -38.62 4.57 -21.25
C LEU A 92 -38.76 5.60 -20.12
N HIS A 93 -39.37 6.75 -20.43
CA HIS A 93 -39.56 7.84 -19.49
C HIS A 93 -40.43 7.42 -18.31
N SER A 94 -41.59 6.80 -18.57
CA SER A 94 -42.51 6.39 -17.50
C SER A 94 -41.88 5.36 -16.56
N LEU A 95 -41.09 4.41 -17.08
CA LEU A 95 -40.37 3.45 -16.24
C LEU A 95 -39.31 4.12 -15.37
N ALA A 96 -38.46 4.97 -15.98
CA ALA A 96 -37.40 5.66 -15.23
C ALA A 96 -37.97 6.68 -14.24
N GLN A 97 -39.07 7.36 -14.57
CA GLN A 97 -39.75 8.31 -13.68
C GLN A 97 -40.41 7.60 -12.50
N ALA A 98 -41.02 6.43 -12.73
CA ALA A 98 -41.58 5.63 -11.63
C ALA A 98 -40.50 5.22 -10.61
N LEU A 99 -39.27 4.93 -11.05
CA LEU A 99 -38.15 4.68 -10.13
C LEU A 99 -37.78 5.89 -9.27
N ILE A 100 -37.97 7.10 -9.79
CA ILE A 100 -37.69 8.35 -9.08
C ILE A 100 -38.82 8.69 -8.10
N ASP A 101 -40.06 8.62 -8.56
CA ASP A 101 -41.23 9.05 -7.80
C ASP A 101 -41.56 8.11 -6.64
N ASP A 102 -41.32 6.81 -6.82
CA ASP A 102 -41.62 5.79 -5.81
C ASP A 102 -40.51 5.64 -4.75
N PHE A 103 -39.38 6.34 -4.90
CA PHE A 103 -38.30 6.28 -3.92
C PHE A 103 -38.63 7.08 -2.66
N ASN A 104 -38.61 6.40 -1.51
CA ASN A 104 -38.82 7.01 -0.19
C ASN A 104 -37.54 6.89 0.67
N PRO A 105 -36.84 8.00 0.98
CA PRO A 105 -35.61 7.96 1.77
C PRO A 105 -35.83 7.70 3.26
N ASP A 106 -37.03 7.96 3.80
CA ASP A 106 -37.34 7.83 5.24
C ASP A 106 -37.67 6.39 5.63
N VAL A 107 -38.22 5.63 4.70
CA VAL A 107 -38.36 4.18 4.83
C VAL A 107 -37.04 3.62 4.34
N HIS A 108 -36.05 3.39 5.23
CA HIS A 108 -34.83 2.66 4.88
C HIS A 108 -35.22 1.51 3.96
N TRP A 109 -34.94 1.66 2.66
CA TRP A 109 -35.45 0.73 1.66
C TRP A 109 -34.51 -0.47 1.66
N PRO A 110 -34.97 -1.63 2.13
CA PRO A 110 -34.61 -2.81 1.41
C PRO A 110 -35.86 -3.47 0.81
N ARG A 111 -35.74 -3.70 -0.51
CA ARG A 111 -36.10 -4.92 -1.26
C ARG A 111 -37.56 -5.14 -1.66
N PRO A 112 -37.75 -5.60 -2.92
CA PRO A 112 -38.27 -6.95 -3.15
C PRO A 112 -37.35 -7.72 -4.11
N ASP A 113 -36.76 -8.82 -3.60
CA ASP A 113 -36.27 -10.01 -4.31
C ASP A 113 -35.42 -9.89 -5.60
N GLY A 114 -34.88 -8.72 -5.94
CA GLY A 114 -34.16 -8.56 -7.22
C GLY A 114 -35.07 -8.53 -8.46
N ASP A 115 -36.32 -8.94 -8.32
CA ASP A 115 -37.28 -9.05 -9.41
C ASP A 115 -38.19 -7.81 -9.51
N ASP A 116 -37.65 -6.59 -9.37
CA ASP A 116 -38.41 -5.40 -9.75
C ASP A 116 -38.61 -5.42 -11.28
N GLU A 117 -39.82 -5.77 -11.72
CA GLU A 117 -40.19 -5.87 -13.13
C GLU A 117 -39.84 -4.60 -13.92
N ARG A 118 -39.80 -3.43 -13.28
CA ARG A 118 -39.43 -2.17 -13.93
C ARG A 118 -37.95 -2.15 -14.28
N VAL A 119 -37.10 -2.70 -13.43
CA VAL A 119 -35.65 -2.76 -13.63
C VAL A 119 -35.29 -3.84 -14.62
N MET A 120 -35.96 -4.99 -14.54
CA MET A 120 -35.87 -6.02 -15.56
C MET A 120 -36.30 -5.48 -16.93
N ALA A 121 -37.36 -4.66 -16.98
CA ALA A 121 -37.79 -3.97 -18.19
C ALA A 121 -36.74 -2.95 -18.69
N LEU A 122 -35.92 -2.36 -17.81
CA LEU A 122 -34.86 -1.41 -18.17
C LEU A 122 -33.52 -2.09 -18.47
N LYS A 123 -33.40 -3.41 -18.35
CA LYS A 123 -32.12 -4.13 -18.53
C LYS A 123 -31.43 -3.82 -19.87
N SER A 124 -32.20 -3.71 -20.94
CA SER A 124 -31.66 -3.39 -22.28
C SER A 124 -31.14 -1.95 -22.40
N ALA A 125 -31.49 -1.07 -21.47
CA ALA A 125 -31.02 0.31 -21.44
C ALA A 125 -29.66 0.47 -20.75
N PHE A 126 -29.16 -0.53 -20.02
CA PHE A 126 -27.91 -0.41 -19.27
C PHE A 126 -26.64 -0.20 -20.10
N PRO A 127 -26.48 -0.75 -21.31
CA PRO A 127 -25.34 -0.43 -22.16
C PRO A 127 -25.16 1.08 -22.41
N MET A 128 -26.24 1.86 -22.41
CA MET A 128 -26.21 3.32 -22.53
C MET A 128 -25.54 4.01 -21.32
N LEU A 129 -25.54 3.35 -20.16
CA LEU A 129 -24.97 3.87 -18.91
C LEU A 129 -23.48 3.54 -18.75
N ALA A 130 -22.88 2.81 -19.70
CA ALA A 130 -21.44 2.56 -19.69
C ALA A 130 -20.69 3.91 -19.75
N ARG A 131 -19.79 4.12 -18.79
CA ARG A 131 -18.99 5.34 -18.65
C ARG A 131 -17.51 4.99 -18.68
N ALA A 132 -16.77 5.70 -19.49
CA ALA A 132 -15.32 5.65 -19.49
C ALA A 132 -14.81 6.77 -18.60
N ASP A 133 -13.70 6.52 -17.92
CA ASP A 133 -12.96 7.57 -17.26
C ASP A 133 -12.49 8.61 -18.27
N LYS A 134 -12.48 9.87 -17.82
CA LYS A 134 -12.11 11.00 -18.67
C LYS A 134 -10.64 10.93 -19.14
N ASP A 135 -9.81 10.25 -18.35
CA ASP A 135 -8.35 10.23 -18.49
C ASP A 135 -7.80 8.85 -18.89
N CYS A 136 -8.58 7.78 -18.72
CA CYS A 136 -8.14 6.41 -18.99
C CYS A 136 -8.87 5.85 -20.20
N SER A 137 -8.23 4.92 -20.90
CA SER A 137 -8.94 4.09 -21.88
C SER A 137 -10.00 3.26 -21.14
N PRO A 138 -11.23 3.11 -21.69
CA PRO A 138 -12.23 2.26 -21.08
C PRO A 138 -11.74 0.81 -20.96
N SER A 139 -12.12 0.13 -19.87
CA SER A 139 -11.88 -1.30 -19.72
C SER A 139 -12.54 -2.09 -20.86
N PRO A 140 -12.14 -3.35 -21.10
CA PRO A 140 -12.79 -4.20 -22.10
C PRO A 140 -14.31 -4.31 -21.91
N GLU A 141 -14.78 -4.39 -20.68
CA GLU A 141 -16.19 -4.50 -20.32
C GLU A 141 -16.96 -3.20 -20.61
N VAL A 142 -16.40 -2.05 -20.23
CA VAL A 142 -16.97 -0.73 -20.54
C VAL A 142 -17.01 -0.51 -22.05
N THR A 143 -15.93 -0.86 -22.75
CA THR A 143 -15.83 -0.79 -24.21
C THR A 143 -16.90 -1.65 -24.87
N ASN A 144 -17.16 -2.84 -24.34
CA ASN A 144 -18.20 -3.74 -24.81
C ASN A 144 -19.61 -3.16 -24.59
N GLY A 145 -19.91 -2.62 -23.41
CA GLY A 145 -21.18 -1.95 -23.13
C GLY A 145 -21.44 -0.76 -24.05
N MET A 146 -20.46 0.12 -24.20
CA MET A 146 -20.53 1.25 -25.12
C MET A 146 -20.72 0.83 -26.58
N SER A 147 -19.99 -0.19 -27.03
CA SER A 147 -20.09 -0.72 -28.40
C SER A 147 -21.46 -1.36 -28.65
N THR A 148 -22.00 -2.07 -27.66
CA THR A 148 -23.35 -2.65 -27.69
C THR A 148 -24.39 -1.56 -27.87
N PHE A 149 -24.33 -0.50 -27.07
CA PHE A 149 -25.27 0.62 -27.20
C PHE A 149 -25.14 1.32 -28.56
N ALA A 150 -23.91 1.56 -29.04
CA ALA A 150 -23.69 2.15 -30.36
C ALA A 150 -24.30 1.31 -31.49
N ALA A 151 -24.14 -0.02 -31.42
CA ALA A 151 -24.71 -0.96 -32.39
C ALA A 151 -26.24 -0.98 -32.37
N GLN A 152 -26.86 -0.80 -31.20
CA GLN A 152 -28.32 -0.72 -31.06
C GLN A 152 -28.87 0.65 -31.51
N LEU A 153 -28.12 1.73 -31.23
CA LEU A 153 -28.50 3.10 -31.56
C LEU A 153 -28.47 3.36 -33.07
N ALA A 154 -27.46 2.82 -33.77
CA ALA A 154 -27.25 3.03 -35.20
C ALA A 154 -28.49 2.73 -36.07
N PRO A 155 -29.10 1.53 -36.02
CA PRO A 155 -30.32 1.26 -36.78
C PRO A 155 -31.52 2.07 -36.26
N ALA A 156 -31.62 2.32 -34.96
CA ALA A 156 -32.74 3.05 -34.37
C ALA A 156 -32.80 4.54 -34.79
N ALA A 157 -31.63 5.11 -35.09
CA ALA A 157 -31.43 6.49 -35.54
C ALA A 157 -31.17 6.62 -37.06
N ASN A 158 -31.09 5.50 -37.79
CA ASN A 158 -30.73 5.45 -39.21
C ASN A 158 -29.39 6.13 -39.53
N ILE A 159 -28.35 5.80 -38.76
CA ILE A 159 -26.97 6.26 -38.94
C ILE A 159 -26.00 5.08 -39.00
N SER A 160 -24.75 5.30 -39.42
CA SER A 160 -23.73 4.25 -39.39
C SER A 160 -23.31 3.92 -37.95
N VAL A 161 -22.77 2.71 -37.75
CA VAL A 161 -22.28 2.26 -36.44
C VAL A 161 -21.08 3.10 -35.98
N GLU A 162 -20.21 3.51 -36.89
CA GLU A 162 -19.07 4.40 -36.61
C GLU A 162 -19.56 5.74 -36.08
N ARG A 163 -20.61 6.29 -36.70
CA ARG A 163 -21.20 7.55 -36.24
C ARG A 163 -21.86 7.41 -34.87
N ALA A 164 -22.54 6.29 -34.61
CA ALA A 164 -23.09 6.01 -33.29
C ALA A 164 -21.97 5.86 -32.23
N ARG A 165 -20.85 5.21 -32.57
CA ARG A 165 -19.68 5.11 -31.70
C ARG A 165 -19.08 6.48 -31.36
N ASP A 166 -18.95 7.38 -32.33
CA ASP A 166 -18.48 8.75 -32.06
C ASP A 166 -19.43 9.52 -31.14
N ILE A 167 -20.74 9.32 -31.27
CA ILE A 167 -21.72 9.91 -30.33
C ILE A 167 -21.52 9.35 -28.92
N VAL A 168 -21.28 8.04 -28.78
CA VAL A 168 -20.97 7.43 -27.49
C VAL A 168 -19.64 7.93 -26.94
N ALA A 169 -18.64 8.17 -27.78
CA ALA A 169 -17.38 8.80 -27.38
C ALA A 169 -17.58 10.23 -26.87
N GLN A 170 -18.42 11.02 -27.53
CA GLN A 170 -18.75 12.39 -27.13
C GLN A 170 -19.48 12.45 -25.80
N LEU A 171 -20.34 11.47 -25.50
CA LEU A 171 -20.95 11.32 -24.17
C LEU A 171 -19.92 11.09 -23.05
N ASN A 172 -18.73 10.60 -23.42
CA ASN A 172 -17.62 10.32 -22.52
C ASN A 172 -16.47 11.32 -22.69
N GLY A 173 -16.72 12.45 -23.34
CA GLY A 173 -15.77 13.58 -23.45
C GLY A 173 -14.67 13.42 -24.51
N ALA A 174 -14.83 12.56 -25.50
CA ALA A 174 -13.92 12.42 -26.65
C ALA A 174 -14.65 12.75 -27.95
N ASP A 175 -13.97 13.36 -28.94
CA ASP A 175 -14.65 13.73 -30.19
C ASP A 175 -14.94 12.51 -31.08
N THR A 176 -14.05 11.50 -31.01
CA THR A 176 -14.15 10.25 -31.77
C THR A 176 -13.93 9.02 -30.91
N TRP A 177 -14.43 7.88 -31.38
CA TRP A 177 -14.22 6.58 -30.75
C TRP A 177 -12.73 6.23 -30.60
N GLU A 178 -11.94 6.52 -31.63
CA GLU A 178 -10.50 6.26 -31.61
C GLU A 178 -9.77 7.09 -30.55
N GLN A 179 -10.15 8.36 -30.37
CA GLN A 179 -9.59 9.21 -29.31
C GLN A 179 -9.94 8.68 -27.92
N LEU A 180 -11.17 8.18 -27.73
CA LEU A 180 -11.59 7.58 -26.46
C LEU A 180 -10.72 6.37 -26.10
N LEU A 181 -10.50 5.47 -27.05
CA LEU A 181 -9.72 4.24 -26.84
C LEU A 181 -8.22 4.49 -26.65
N ARG A 182 -7.70 5.60 -27.20
CA ARG A 182 -6.29 5.98 -27.09
C ARG A 182 -5.95 6.78 -25.83
N ARG A 183 -6.92 7.07 -24.96
CA ARG A 183 -6.64 7.74 -23.68
C ARG A 183 -5.61 6.95 -22.88
N GLN A 184 -4.67 7.69 -22.29
CA GLN A 184 -3.64 7.14 -21.44
C GLN A 184 -3.63 7.92 -20.13
N PRO A 185 -3.55 7.26 -18.97
CA PRO A 185 -3.58 7.94 -17.69
C PRO A 185 -2.42 8.93 -17.52
N MET A 186 -1.26 8.66 -18.14
CA MET A 186 -0.12 9.58 -18.14
C MET A 186 -0.37 10.91 -18.87
N ASP A 187 -1.39 10.99 -19.73
CA ASP A 187 -1.74 12.21 -20.47
C ASP A 187 -2.81 13.06 -19.75
N SER A 188 -3.31 12.59 -18.59
CA SER A 188 -4.24 13.34 -17.75
C SER A 188 -3.67 14.71 -17.36
N GLN A 189 -4.52 15.73 -17.41
CA GLN A 189 -4.18 17.10 -17.04
C GLN A 189 -4.52 17.44 -15.57
N GLU A 190 -5.20 16.53 -14.88
CA GLU A 190 -5.54 16.72 -13.47
C GLU A 190 -4.44 16.22 -12.54
N PRO A 191 -4.25 16.84 -11.36
CA PRO A 191 -3.30 16.34 -10.36
C PRO A 191 -3.56 14.87 -10.02
N LEU A 192 -2.51 14.04 -10.00
CA LEU A 192 -2.62 12.61 -9.66
C LEU A 192 -3.03 12.38 -8.21
N TYR A 193 -2.61 13.26 -7.30
CA TYR A 193 -2.93 13.14 -5.89
C TYR A 193 -3.50 14.43 -5.33
N ARG A 194 -4.38 14.26 -4.35
CA ARG A 194 -4.84 15.33 -3.45
C ARG A 194 -4.65 14.84 -2.02
N PHE A 195 -4.47 15.75 -1.08
CA PHE A 195 -4.47 15.39 0.34
C PHE A 195 -5.80 15.80 0.99
N ILE A 196 -6.48 14.83 1.58
CA ILE A 196 -7.74 15.03 2.30
C ILE A 196 -7.43 15.05 3.78
N VAL A 197 -7.84 16.12 4.46
CA VAL A 197 -7.85 16.18 5.92
C VAL A 197 -9.21 15.71 6.40
N GLU A 198 -9.22 14.65 7.19
CA GLU A 198 -10.44 14.11 7.76
C GLU A 198 -10.65 14.70 9.16
N GLU A 199 -11.78 15.37 9.33
CA GLU A 199 -12.25 15.84 10.63
C GLU A 199 -13.19 14.78 11.19
N GLY A 200 -12.73 14.04 12.19
CA GLY A 200 -13.52 13.03 12.89
C GLY A 200 -13.20 12.98 14.38
N ASP A 201 -14.10 12.38 15.16
CA ASP A 201 -14.10 12.42 16.63
C ASP A 201 -12.87 11.74 17.28
N PHE A 202 -12.19 10.84 16.57
CA PHE A 202 -11.15 9.98 17.18
C PHE A 202 -9.70 10.27 16.79
N ALA A 203 -9.45 11.20 15.88
CA ALA A 203 -8.18 11.90 15.63
C ALA A 203 -8.31 12.68 14.31
N ARG A 204 -7.66 13.84 14.19
CA ARG A 204 -7.48 14.46 12.87
C ARG A 204 -6.65 13.52 12.00
N GLY A 205 -7.29 12.92 11.01
CA GLY A 205 -6.68 12.03 10.03
C GLY A 205 -6.29 12.78 8.78
N GLY A 206 -5.38 12.19 8.00
CA GLY A 206 -5.02 12.68 6.69
C GLY A 206 -4.75 11.52 5.76
N ARG A 207 -5.24 11.61 4.53
CA ARG A 207 -4.98 10.61 3.50
C ARG A 207 -4.73 11.24 2.15
N PHE A 208 -3.89 10.59 1.36
CA PHE A 208 -3.84 10.88 -0.07
C PHE A 208 -5.06 10.28 -0.75
N ALA A 209 -5.57 10.99 -1.75
CA ALA A 209 -6.64 10.54 -2.62
C ALA A 209 -6.12 10.57 -4.06
N PRO A 210 -5.87 9.40 -4.67
CA PRO A 210 -5.49 9.32 -6.07
C PRO A 210 -6.65 9.75 -6.97
N SER A 211 -6.34 10.34 -8.12
CA SER A 211 -7.29 10.46 -9.23
C SER A 211 -7.45 9.10 -9.93
N GLU A 212 -8.46 8.96 -10.79
CA GLU A 212 -8.65 7.74 -11.60
C GLU A 212 -7.45 7.45 -12.50
N ALA A 213 -6.85 8.50 -13.08
CA ALA A 213 -5.60 8.37 -13.83
C ALA A 213 -4.47 7.84 -12.95
N CYS A 214 -4.39 8.30 -11.70
CA CYS A 214 -3.38 7.82 -10.77
C CYS A 214 -3.61 6.35 -10.38
N ALA A 215 -4.86 5.97 -10.11
CA ALA A 215 -5.22 4.59 -9.80
C ALA A 215 -4.82 3.65 -10.95
N ALA A 216 -5.12 4.02 -12.19
CA ALA A 216 -4.68 3.25 -13.36
C ALA A 216 -3.15 3.15 -13.49
N LEU A 217 -2.39 4.21 -13.19
CA LEU A 217 -0.92 4.13 -13.16
C LEU A 217 -0.39 3.25 -12.03
N ILE A 218 -1.06 3.22 -10.87
CA ILE A 218 -0.73 2.31 -9.77
C ILE A 218 -0.96 0.87 -10.20
N ASP A 219 -2.09 0.58 -10.83
CA ASP A 219 -2.39 -0.76 -11.34
C ASP A 219 -1.35 -1.19 -12.39
N GLU A 220 -1.00 -0.33 -13.35
CA GLU A 220 0.07 -0.61 -14.32
C GLU A 220 1.43 -0.87 -13.63
N LEU A 221 1.78 -0.07 -12.63
CA LEU A 221 3.00 -0.25 -11.85
C LEU A 221 3.00 -1.60 -11.11
N ASP A 222 1.89 -1.98 -10.49
CA ASP A 222 1.78 -3.25 -9.77
C ASP A 222 1.87 -4.43 -10.73
N HIS A 223 1.22 -4.38 -11.91
CA HIS A 223 1.38 -5.40 -12.96
C HIS A 223 2.81 -5.53 -13.47
N LEU A 224 3.55 -4.41 -13.60
CA LEU A 224 4.97 -4.44 -13.98
C LEU A 224 5.86 -5.02 -12.88
N ARG A 225 5.40 -5.02 -11.63
CA ARG A 225 6.11 -5.60 -10.48
C ARG A 225 5.73 -7.06 -10.23
N GLU A 226 4.54 -7.48 -10.62
CA GLU A 226 4.11 -8.87 -10.56
C GLU A 226 5.11 -9.75 -11.34
N GLY A 227 5.76 -10.67 -10.63
CA GLY A 227 6.75 -11.58 -11.20
C GLY A 227 8.21 -11.16 -11.03
N LEU A 228 8.50 -9.94 -10.55
CA LEU A 228 9.88 -9.55 -10.20
C LEU A 228 10.33 -10.27 -8.92
N VAL A 229 11.17 -11.30 -9.05
CA VAL A 229 11.92 -11.89 -7.94
C VAL A 229 13.23 -11.12 -7.75
N GLU A 230 13.82 -11.11 -6.54
CA GLU A 230 15.09 -10.42 -6.20
C GLU A 230 16.26 -10.74 -7.18
N GLU A 231 16.16 -11.80 -7.97
CA GLU A 231 17.18 -12.30 -8.91
C GLU A 231 17.00 -11.83 -10.38
N ASP A 232 15.87 -11.19 -10.73
CA ASP A 232 15.53 -10.80 -12.12
C ASP A 232 15.94 -9.36 -12.48
N LEU A 233 17.24 -9.09 -12.40
CA LEU A 233 17.86 -7.83 -12.83
C LEU A 233 17.51 -7.38 -14.28
N PRO A 234 17.22 -8.27 -15.27
CA PRO A 234 16.79 -7.86 -16.61
C PRO A 234 15.40 -7.21 -16.68
N ASP A 235 14.42 -7.68 -15.90
CA ASP A 235 13.07 -7.08 -15.86
C ASP A 235 13.03 -5.76 -15.06
N ALA A 236 14.05 -5.49 -14.24
CA ALA A 236 14.30 -4.17 -13.67
C ALA A 236 14.58 -3.10 -14.76
N GLY A 237 15.03 -3.51 -15.95
CA GLY A 237 15.23 -2.62 -17.10
C GLY A 237 13.92 -2.06 -17.64
N ARG A 238 12.92 -2.91 -17.88
CA ARG A 238 11.59 -2.50 -18.37
C ARG A 238 10.85 -1.64 -17.34
N LEU A 239 10.87 -2.05 -16.07
CA LEU A 239 10.31 -1.23 -14.99
C LEU A 239 11.05 0.13 -14.90
N GLY A 240 12.38 0.13 -14.99
CA GLY A 240 13.19 1.34 -14.95
C GLY A 240 12.90 2.31 -16.10
N GLU A 241 12.75 1.81 -17.32
CA GLU A 241 12.37 2.60 -18.51
C GLU A 241 10.95 3.17 -18.36
N TRP A 242 9.97 2.35 -17.98
CA TRP A 242 8.60 2.82 -17.77
C TRP A 242 8.54 3.87 -16.65
N LEU A 243 9.22 3.65 -15.52
CA LEU A 243 9.30 4.60 -14.42
C LEU A 243 9.92 5.93 -14.87
N LYS A 244 10.99 5.88 -15.69
CA LYS A 244 11.62 7.08 -16.22
C LYS A 244 10.65 7.88 -17.10
N ASP A 245 9.92 7.21 -17.98
CA ASP A 245 9.00 7.86 -18.91
C ASP A 245 7.78 8.44 -18.19
N VAL A 246 7.17 7.65 -17.29
CA VAL A 246 5.98 8.10 -16.55
C VAL A 246 6.32 9.23 -15.59
N THR A 247 7.44 9.18 -14.86
CA THR A 247 7.81 10.24 -13.91
C THR A 247 8.33 11.50 -14.61
N ALA A 248 8.83 11.39 -15.84
CA ALA A 248 9.16 12.54 -16.67
C ALA A 248 7.90 13.28 -17.16
N LYS A 249 6.85 12.55 -17.56
CA LYS A 249 5.57 13.14 -17.97
C LYS A 249 4.71 13.59 -16.78
N ARG A 250 4.71 12.79 -15.71
CA ARG A 250 3.92 12.95 -14.48
C ARG A 250 4.84 13.02 -13.27
N PRO A 251 5.52 14.16 -13.04
CA PRO A 251 6.37 14.34 -11.87
C PRO A 251 5.59 14.38 -10.54
N ASP A 252 4.26 14.41 -10.61
CA ASP A 252 3.33 14.27 -9.49
C ASP A 252 2.95 12.81 -9.20
N PHE A 253 3.48 11.81 -9.94
CA PHE A 253 3.23 10.39 -9.68
C PHE A 253 4.08 9.85 -8.51
N LEU A 254 3.58 10.00 -7.29
CA LEU A 254 4.32 9.72 -6.06
C LEU A 254 4.69 8.25 -5.85
N ASP A 255 3.81 7.31 -6.20
CA ASP A 255 4.11 5.87 -6.15
C ASP A 255 5.23 5.50 -7.13
N GLY A 256 5.19 6.03 -8.35
CA GLY A 256 6.27 5.87 -9.33
C GLY A 256 7.61 6.46 -8.84
N LEU A 257 7.60 7.68 -8.30
CA LEU A 257 8.81 8.28 -7.72
C LEU A 257 9.36 7.48 -6.53
N GLN A 258 8.47 6.91 -5.72
CA GLN A 258 8.84 6.03 -4.61
C GLN A 258 9.55 4.79 -5.11
N VAL A 259 8.97 4.09 -6.10
CA VAL A 259 9.56 2.86 -6.64
C VAL A 259 10.83 3.18 -7.43
N GLN A 260 10.90 4.29 -8.15
CA GLN A 260 12.11 4.74 -8.84
C GLN A 260 13.27 4.96 -7.86
N ALA A 261 13.01 5.58 -6.71
CA ALA A 261 14.01 5.74 -5.65
C ALA A 261 14.46 4.39 -5.06
N GLU A 262 13.55 3.41 -4.99
CA GLU A 262 13.87 2.04 -4.58
C GLU A 262 14.64 1.24 -5.64
N VAL A 263 14.31 1.35 -6.93
CA VAL A 263 15.05 0.66 -8.00
C VAL A 263 16.48 1.21 -8.11
N CYS A 264 16.71 2.49 -7.83
CA CYS A 264 18.05 3.03 -7.63
C CYS A 264 18.84 2.33 -6.49
N LEU A 265 18.19 1.56 -5.59
CA LEU A 265 18.87 0.71 -4.60
C LEU A 265 19.60 -0.47 -5.26
N LEU A 266 19.10 -0.99 -6.39
CA LEU A 266 19.65 -2.18 -7.05
C LEU A 266 20.97 -1.86 -7.79
N GLY A 267 21.17 -0.60 -8.20
CA GLY A 267 22.42 -0.12 -8.80
C GLY A 267 23.43 0.37 -7.76
N TYR A 268 24.46 -0.43 -7.46
CA TYR A 268 25.49 -0.13 -6.45
C TYR A 268 26.22 1.22 -6.65
N GLU A 269 26.37 1.69 -7.89
CA GLU A 269 27.12 2.92 -8.22
C GLU A 269 26.36 4.24 -7.94
N GLN A 270 25.10 4.18 -7.51
CA GLN A 270 24.17 5.32 -7.53
C GLN A 270 23.74 5.82 -6.14
N ARG A 271 24.48 5.54 -5.07
CA ARG A 271 24.10 5.97 -3.69
C ARG A 271 23.83 7.48 -3.56
N ARG A 272 24.61 8.33 -4.24
CA ARG A 272 24.41 9.79 -4.22
C ARG A 272 23.17 10.25 -4.98
N THR A 273 22.77 9.54 -6.04
CA THR A 273 21.53 9.85 -6.78
C THR A 273 20.31 9.36 -6.01
N ARG A 274 20.43 8.25 -5.26
CA ARG A 274 19.37 7.70 -4.40
C ARG A 274 18.88 8.67 -3.31
N ALA A 275 19.80 9.26 -2.54
CA ALA A 275 19.44 10.24 -1.52
C ALA A 275 18.67 11.44 -2.09
N LYS A 276 19.05 11.87 -3.30
CA LYS A 276 18.38 12.95 -4.03
C LYS A 276 17.00 12.54 -4.54
N ALA A 277 16.86 11.32 -5.05
CA ALA A 277 15.57 10.78 -5.49
C ALA A 277 14.57 10.71 -4.33
N TYR A 278 14.96 10.14 -3.19
CA TYR A 278 14.11 10.13 -1.99
C TYR A 278 13.78 11.54 -1.49
N ALA A 279 14.77 12.44 -1.44
CA ALA A 279 14.53 13.82 -1.02
C ALA A 279 13.55 14.54 -1.94
N HIS A 280 13.67 14.34 -3.25
CA HIS A 280 12.78 14.91 -4.26
C HIS A 280 11.36 14.35 -4.12
N ALA A 281 11.19 13.03 -4.12
CA ALA A 281 9.90 12.36 -3.99
C ALA A 281 9.20 12.74 -2.68
N LEU A 282 9.94 12.74 -1.56
CA LEU A 282 9.39 13.18 -0.28
C LEU A 282 9.00 14.66 -0.31
N SER A 283 9.78 15.53 -0.97
CA SER A 283 9.42 16.94 -1.11
C SER A 283 8.11 17.12 -1.90
N GLN A 284 7.89 16.35 -2.97
CA GLN A 284 6.64 16.37 -3.73
C GLN A 284 5.45 15.96 -2.84
N ALA A 285 5.57 14.82 -2.16
CA ALA A 285 4.53 14.33 -1.25
C ALA A 285 4.24 15.31 -0.10
N MET A 286 5.28 15.88 0.51
CA MET A 286 5.18 16.87 1.57
C MET A 286 4.50 18.17 1.11
N GLY A 287 4.64 18.54 -0.17
CA GLY A 287 4.02 19.73 -0.74
C GLY A 287 2.50 19.65 -0.83
N LEU A 288 1.94 18.44 -0.87
CA LEU A 288 0.49 18.21 -0.86
C LEU A 288 -0.12 18.26 0.54
N ILE A 289 0.68 18.01 1.58
CA ILE A 289 0.21 18.00 2.97
C ILE A 289 0.09 19.45 3.46
N PRO A 290 -1.07 19.88 4.00
CA PRO A 290 -1.23 21.23 4.50
C PRO A 290 -0.18 21.64 5.54
N SER A 291 0.33 22.87 5.41
CA SER A 291 1.30 23.40 6.37
C SER A 291 0.73 23.37 7.78
N GLY A 292 1.52 22.88 8.74
CA GLY A 292 1.11 22.75 10.13
C GLY A 292 0.17 21.58 10.43
N PHE A 293 -0.06 20.66 9.49
CA PHE A 293 -0.82 19.43 9.77
C PHE A 293 -0.25 18.66 10.97
N LYS A 294 -1.08 18.48 12.01
CA LYS A 294 -0.73 17.79 13.27
C LYS A 294 -1.38 16.41 13.41
N GLY A 295 -2.15 16.00 12.41
CA GLY A 295 -2.87 14.73 12.41
C GLY A 295 -1.99 13.52 12.12
N GLN A 296 -2.64 12.36 12.07
CA GLN A 296 -2.04 11.10 11.68
C GLN A 296 -2.23 10.85 10.18
N ILE A 297 -1.27 10.19 9.55
CA ILE A 297 -1.34 9.67 8.18
C ILE A 297 -1.12 8.18 8.35
N LEU A 298 -2.20 7.41 8.36
CA LEU A 298 -2.18 6.00 8.79
C LEU A 298 -1.84 5.08 7.63
N TRP A 299 -1.06 4.04 7.91
CA TRP A 299 -0.70 2.98 6.96
C TRP A 299 -1.89 2.14 6.47
N ALA A 300 -2.94 2.05 7.29
CA ALA A 300 -4.14 1.27 6.97
C ALA A 300 -4.80 1.72 5.66
N PHE A 301 -4.67 3.00 5.30
CA PHE A 301 -5.03 3.52 3.99
C PHE A 301 -3.93 3.17 2.98
N SER A 302 -4.26 2.38 1.97
CA SER A 302 -3.32 1.96 0.91
C SER A 302 -2.65 3.15 0.24
N GLU A 303 -3.41 4.22 0.04
CA GLU A 303 -3.00 5.47 -0.58
C GLU A 303 -1.92 6.21 0.22
N ASN A 304 -1.74 5.90 1.50
CA ASN A 304 -0.69 6.50 2.34
C ASN A 304 0.62 5.69 2.33
N ARG A 305 0.59 4.44 1.86
CA ARG A 305 1.72 3.51 2.02
C ARG A 305 2.98 4.00 1.30
N PHE A 306 2.85 4.63 0.12
CA PHE A 306 4.00 5.18 -0.60
C PHE A 306 4.76 6.22 0.25
N LEU A 307 4.06 7.09 0.99
CA LEU A 307 4.69 8.10 1.84
C LEU A 307 5.51 7.46 2.96
N HIS A 308 4.95 6.41 3.58
CA HIS A 308 5.63 5.66 4.62
C HIS A 308 6.86 4.91 4.10
N ARG A 309 6.76 4.31 2.92
CA ARG A 309 7.90 3.69 2.22
C ARG A 309 8.97 4.72 1.87
N LEU A 310 8.59 5.90 1.38
CA LEU A 310 9.50 7.02 1.13
C LEU A 310 10.24 7.48 2.39
N LEU A 311 9.50 7.71 3.49
CA LEU A 311 10.09 8.11 4.77
C LEU A 311 11.07 7.07 5.29
N PHE A 312 10.69 5.80 5.22
CA PHE A 312 11.52 4.68 5.67
C PHE A 312 12.76 4.49 4.79
N GLY A 313 12.60 4.43 3.47
CA GLY A 313 13.70 4.32 2.52
C GLY A 313 14.70 5.47 2.65
N TYR A 314 14.20 6.70 2.80
CA TYR A 314 15.08 7.85 2.99
C TYR A 314 15.80 7.83 4.34
N MET A 315 15.13 7.36 5.39
CA MET A 315 15.75 7.17 6.70
C MET A 315 16.90 6.16 6.60
N ARG A 316 16.68 5.01 5.96
CA ARG A 316 17.70 3.96 5.77
C ARG A 316 18.89 4.45 4.95
N ASP A 317 18.64 5.13 3.84
CA ASP A 317 19.71 5.77 3.07
C ASP A 317 20.51 6.80 3.89
N SER A 318 19.81 7.55 4.75
CA SER A 318 20.44 8.54 5.63
C SER A 318 21.37 7.90 6.68
N ILE A 319 21.12 6.63 7.08
CA ILE A 319 22.02 5.88 7.98
C ILE A 319 23.37 5.68 7.32
N PHE A 320 23.37 5.17 6.08
CA PHE A 320 24.61 4.89 5.34
C PHE A 320 25.36 6.15 4.89
N SER A 321 24.67 7.28 4.69
CA SER A 321 25.30 8.57 4.38
C SER A 321 25.78 9.34 5.63
N GLY A 322 25.56 8.80 6.83
CA GLY A 322 26.00 9.41 8.10
C GLY A 322 25.16 10.60 8.57
N SER A 323 24.01 10.88 7.94
CA SER A 323 23.15 12.02 8.28
C SER A 323 22.21 11.72 9.45
N ARG A 324 22.78 11.43 10.64
CA ARG A 324 22.04 10.92 11.82
C ARG A 324 20.90 11.83 12.28
N LYS A 325 21.11 13.16 12.29
CA LYS A 325 20.06 14.14 12.64
C LYS A 325 18.84 14.00 11.72
N ARG A 326 19.08 13.76 10.43
CA ARG A 326 18.03 13.53 9.44
C ARG A 326 17.33 12.20 9.69
N CYS A 327 18.06 11.11 9.94
CA CYS A 327 17.46 9.81 10.28
C CYS A 327 16.50 9.94 11.46
N ILE A 328 16.93 10.55 12.56
CA ILE A 328 16.11 10.74 13.76
C ILE A 328 14.88 11.60 13.45
N SER A 329 15.03 12.67 12.65
CA SER A 329 13.92 13.52 12.24
C SER A 329 12.89 12.76 11.40
N LEU A 330 13.34 11.96 10.43
CA LEU A 330 12.48 11.13 9.59
C LEU A 330 11.78 10.05 10.43
N ALA A 331 12.51 9.37 11.31
CA ALA A 331 11.97 8.35 12.20
C ALA A 331 10.87 8.90 13.11
N ARG A 332 11.11 10.06 13.74
CA ARG A 332 10.10 10.75 14.58
C ARG A 332 8.89 11.19 13.77
N LYS A 333 9.09 11.65 12.53
CA LYS A 333 7.98 12.04 11.64
C LYS A 333 7.13 10.82 11.28
N GLN A 334 7.77 9.71 10.89
CA GLN A 334 7.09 8.44 10.60
C GLN A 334 6.25 7.96 11.80
N LEU A 335 6.83 7.89 12.99
CA LEU A 335 6.13 7.41 14.19
C LEU A 335 5.01 8.36 14.67
N ARG A 336 5.10 9.66 14.37
CA ARG A 336 4.04 10.62 14.67
C ARG A 336 2.85 10.42 13.74
N TRP A 337 3.12 10.28 12.45
CA TRP A 337 2.07 10.13 11.44
C TRP A 337 1.46 8.74 11.45
N ASN A 338 2.27 7.72 11.70
CA ASN A 338 1.85 6.34 11.78
C ASN A 338 2.30 5.70 13.11
N PRO A 339 1.50 5.82 14.19
CA PRO A 339 1.85 5.28 15.51
C PRO A 339 1.85 3.76 15.60
N ASN A 340 1.16 3.08 14.68
CA ASN A 340 1.12 1.61 14.59
C ASN A 340 2.43 1.04 14.05
N ASP A 341 3.13 1.83 13.24
CA ASP A 341 4.52 1.60 12.82
C ASP A 341 4.74 0.23 12.15
N GLU A 342 3.97 0.00 11.10
CA GLU A 342 4.06 -1.19 10.24
C GLU A 342 5.43 -1.29 9.54
N MET A 343 6.20 -0.19 9.50
CA MET A 343 7.57 -0.15 8.97
C MET A 343 8.64 -0.50 10.03
N GLY A 344 8.28 -0.73 11.30
CA GLY A 344 9.21 -1.12 12.36
C GLY A 344 10.21 -0.03 12.79
N VAL A 345 9.94 1.24 12.53
CA VAL A 345 10.81 2.39 12.87
C VAL A 345 11.00 2.57 14.37
N ARG A 346 10.10 2.07 15.20
CA ARG A 346 10.20 2.09 16.66
C ARG A 346 11.42 1.35 17.18
N TYR A 347 11.94 0.38 16.43
CA TYR A 347 13.16 -0.36 16.76
C TYR A 347 14.42 0.39 16.29
N PHE A 348 14.32 1.14 15.18
CA PHE A 348 15.42 2.00 14.72
C PHE A 348 15.63 3.22 15.62
N LEU A 349 14.56 3.89 16.05
CA LEU A 349 14.68 5.18 16.75
C LEU A 349 15.57 5.11 18.02
N PRO A 350 15.46 4.11 18.92
CA PRO A 350 16.36 3.97 20.06
C PRO A 350 17.83 3.84 19.66
N VAL A 351 18.13 3.00 18.66
CA VAL A 351 19.49 2.78 18.14
C VAL A 351 20.07 4.08 17.56
N LEU A 352 19.29 4.81 16.77
CA LEU A 352 19.70 6.09 16.18
C LEU A 352 19.92 7.18 17.25
N LEU A 353 19.13 7.18 18.33
CA LEU A 353 19.34 8.10 19.45
C LEU A 353 20.62 7.74 20.20
N ALA A 354 20.87 6.45 20.47
CA ALA A 354 22.07 5.96 21.13
C ALA A 354 23.33 6.30 20.32
N SER A 355 23.30 6.13 18.99
CA SER A 355 24.44 6.46 18.11
C SER A 355 24.77 7.95 18.03
N THR A 356 23.92 8.82 18.58
CA THR A 356 24.18 10.26 18.75
C THR A 356 24.41 10.67 20.21
N GLY A 357 24.61 9.70 21.11
CA GLY A 357 24.83 9.93 22.54
C GLY A 357 23.57 10.31 23.33
N GLN A 358 22.38 10.30 22.72
CA GLN A 358 21.11 10.62 23.39
C GLN A 358 20.55 9.41 24.16
N ILE A 359 21.34 8.86 25.08
CA ILE A 359 21.08 7.57 25.74
C ILE A 359 19.78 7.56 26.53
N ASP A 360 19.46 8.61 27.28
CA ASP A 360 18.20 8.67 28.03
C ASP A 360 16.97 8.68 27.12
N SER A 361 17.06 9.36 25.97
CA SER A 361 16.00 9.37 24.97
C SER A 361 15.87 8.00 24.30
N ALA A 362 17.00 7.33 24.02
CA ALA A 362 17.01 5.97 23.50
C ALA A 362 16.29 5.01 24.45
N MET A 363 16.64 5.03 25.75
CA MET A 363 16.00 4.20 26.78
C MET A 363 14.51 4.49 26.93
N ARG A 364 14.08 5.76 26.83
CA ARG A 364 12.65 6.10 26.84
C ARG A 364 11.91 5.55 25.62
N ALA A 365 12.48 5.66 24.43
CA ALA A 365 11.89 5.13 23.21
C ALA A 365 11.78 3.60 23.27
N LEU A 366 12.80 2.95 23.81
CA LEU A 366 12.88 1.51 23.99
C LEU A 366 11.87 0.96 25.03
N ARG A 367 11.62 1.66 26.13
CA ARG A 367 10.55 1.24 27.07
C ARG A 367 9.18 1.17 26.39
N LYS A 368 8.88 2.14 25.52
CA LYS A 368 7.62 2.16 24.75
C LYS A 368 7.49 0.99 23.77
N THR A 369 8.59 0.41 23.29
CA THR A 369 8.50 -0.79 22.44
C THR A 369 8.12 -2.02 23.26
N MET A 370 8.62 -2.15 24.49
CA MET A 370 8.28 -3.27 25.37
C MET A 370 6.84 -3.18 25.89
N GLU A 371 6.37 -1.98 26.28
CA GLU A 371 4.97 -1.74 26.71
C GLU A 371 3.93 -2.17 25.66
N LYS A 372 4.31 -2.19 24.38
CA LYS A 372 3.46 -2.60 23.25
C LYS A 372 3.57 -4.09 22.89
N GLY A 373 3.96 -4.95 23.84
CA GLY A 373 4.03 -6.40 23.64
C GLY A 373 5.38 -6.92 23.11
N GLY A 374 6.46 -6.17 23.32
CA GLY A 374 7.80 -6.53 22.83
C GLY A 374 8.48 -7.72 23.55
N GLU A 375 7.86 -8.32 24.57
CA GLU A 375 8.48 -9.37 25.39
C GLU A 375 8.85 -10.65 24.62
N GLY A 376 8.14 -10.95 23.52
CA GLY A 376 8.45 -12.05 22.60
C GLY A 376 9.09 -11.61 21.28
N ASP A 377 9.41 -10.32 21.11
CA ASP A 377 9.86 -9.76 19.84
C ASP A 377 11.40 -9.73 19.76
N VAL A 378 11.95 -10.43 18.77
CA VAL A 378 13.40 -10.48 18.47
C VAL A 378 13.98 -9.08 18.28
N ASN A 379 13.29 -8.19 17.55
CA ASN A 379 13.76 -6.83 17.29
C ASN A 379 13.82 -6.03 18.58
N ALA A 380 12.83 -6.20 19.46
CA ALA A 380 12.80 -5.48 20.73
C ALA A 380 14.01 -5.85 21.59
N HIS A 381 14.29 -7.15 21.74
CA HIS A 381 15.46 -7.63 22.49
C HIS A 381 16.79 -7.25 21.84
N PHE A 382 16.89 -7.35 20.50
CA PHE A 382 18.08 -6.96 19.78
C PHE A 382 18.36 -5.45 19.92
N THR A 383 17.35 -4.62 19.71
CA THR A 383 17.42 -3.17 19.93
C THR A 383 17.83 -2.86 21.38
N TRP A 384 17.24 -3.57 22.35
CA TRP A 384 17.53 -3.39 23.77
C TRP A 384 18.98 -3.73 24.11
N SER A 385 19.50 -4.79 23.51
CA SER A 385 20.88 -5.21 23.65
C SER A 385 21.85 -4.11 23.19
N LEU A 386 21.67 -3.61 21.96
CA LEU A 386 22.50 -2.57 21.37
C LEU A 386 22.51 -1.29 22.22
N VAL A 387 21.33 -0.82 22.65
CA VAL A 387 21.22 0.38 23.49
C VAL A 387 21.81 0.16 24.88
N SER A 388 21.72 -1.06 25.43
CA SER A 388 22.30 -1.39 26.74
C SER A 388 23.82 -1.36 26.72
N PHE A 389 24.45 -1.88 25.67
CA PHE A 389 25.89 -1.74 25.49
C PHE A 389 26.30 -0.27 25.33
N ALA A 390 25.54 0.53 24.57
CA ALA A 390 25.78 1.97 24.46
C ALA A 390 25.63 2.71 25.81
N LYS A 391 24.79 2.21 26.73
CA LYS A 391 24.66 2.73 28.09
C LYS A 391 25.81 2.29 29.03
N VAL A 392 26.81 1.55 28.53
CA VAL A 392 27.86 0.93 29.35
C VAL A 392 27.24 -0.03 30.39
N ASN A 393 26.18 -0.73 29.99
CA ASN A 393 25.57 -1.82 30.77
C ASN A 393 25.74 -3.16 30.02
N PRO A 394 26.95 -3.72 30.00
CA PRO A 394 27.24 -4.95 29.26
C PRO A 394 26.42 -6.15 29.72
N GLY A 395 26.11 -6.26 31.02
CA GLY A 395 25.28 -7.37 31.54
C GLY A 395 23.87 -7.37 30.95
N GLY A 396 23.22 -6.20 30.90
CA GLY A 396 21.93 -6.04 30.23
C GLY A 396 22.02 -6.27 28.72
N GLY A 397 23.11 -5.81 28.10
CA GLY A 397 23.39 -6.02 26.68
C GLY A 397 23.50 -7.50 26.30
N ILE A 398 24.30 -8.27 27.05
CA ILE A 398 24.49 -9.71 26.87
C ILE A 398 23.18 -10.45 27.06
N PHE A 399 22.46 -10.19 28.17
CA PHE A 399 21.18 -10.84 28.45
C PHE A 399 20.19 -10.68 27.29
N CYS A 400 19.98 -9.45 26.83
CA CYS A 400 19.06 -9.17 25.72
C CYS A 400 19.57 -9.72 24.38
N MET A 401 20.90 -9.74 24.15
CA MET A 401 21.48 -10.34 22.93
C MET A 401 21.19 -11.84 22.88
N LEU A 402 21.44 -12.53 24.00
CA LEU A 402 21.17 -13.97 24.13
C LEU A 402 19.70 -14.28 23.94
N LYS A 403 18.78 -13.48 24.49
CA LYS A 403 17.35 -13.63 24.22
C LYS A 403 17.02 -13.48 22.73
N ALA A 404 17.51 -12.43 22.08
CA ALA A 404 17.28 -12.23 20.64
C ALA A 404 17.83 -13.39 19.81
N LEU A 405 19.04 -13.84 20.12
CA LEU A 405 19.71 -14.99 19.49
C LEU A 405 18.92 -16.29 19.69
N PHE A 406 18.44 -16.54 20.90
CA PHE A 406 17.69 -17.76 21.21
C PHE A 406 16.29 -17.78 20.60
N LEU A 407 15.69 -16.63 20.35
CA LEU A 407 14.45 -16.51 19.58
C LEU A 407 14.71 -16.61 18.06
N PHE A 408 15.89 -16.18 17.61
CA PHE A 408 16.27 -16.15 16.20
C PHE A 408 17.75 -16.48 15.99
N PRO A 409 18.12 -17.78 15.90
CA PRO A 409 19.51 -18.19 15.73
C PRO A 409 20.22 -17.62 14.50
N ALA A 410 19.48 -17.30 13.43
CA ALA A 410 20.01 -16.62 12.24
C ALA A 410 20.52 -15.19 12.51
N LEU A 411 20.32 -14.66 13.73
CA LEU A 411 20.96 -13.42 14.19
C LEU A 411 22.49 -13.53 14.23
N ARG A 412 23.06 -14.75 14.34
CA ARG A 412 24.51 -14.97 14.22
C ARG A 412 25.04 -14.39 12.93
N ASP A 413 24.37 -14.70 11.82
CA ASP A 413 24.76 -14.23 10.50
C ASP A 413 24.68 -12.72 10.39
N VAL A 414 23.71 -12.07 11.06
CA VAL A 414 23.55 -10.62 11.08
C VAL A 414 24.74 -9.93 11.76
N VAL A 415 25.21 -10.50 12.87
CA VAL A 415 26.24 -9.88 13.72
C VAL A 415 27.65 -10.26 13.29
N ALA A 416 27.84 -11.47 12.74
CA ALA A 416 29.12 -12.00 12.26
C ALA A 416 29.45 -11.63 10.80
N SER A 417 28.48 -11.10 10.06
CA SER A 417 28.64 -10.70 8.66
C SER A 417 29.57 -9.48 8.54
N ASP A 418 30.82 -9.72 8.17
CA ASP A 418 31.75 -8.66 7.70
C ASP A 418 31.24 -8.04 6.40
N SER A 419 30.71 -8.88 5.51
CA SER A 419 30.11 -8.47 4.26
C SER A 419 28.65 -8.11 4.50
N ARG A 420 28.33 -6.81 4.51
CA ARG A 420 26.97 -6.23 4.53
C ARG A 420 26.15 -6.64 3.29
N GLU A 421 26.10 -7.93 3.01
CA GLU A 421 25.69 -8.58 1.77
C GLU A 421 24.45 -9.45 1.99
N PRO A 422 23.76 -9.87 0.91
CA PRO A 422 22.56 -10.65 0.99
C PRO A 422 22.84 -12.02 1.62
N LEU A 423 22.24 -12.27 2.78
CA LEU A 423 22.27 -13.59 3.41
C LEU A 423 21.26 -14.51 2.69
N GLY A 424 21.66 -15.73 2.33
CA GLY A 424 20.78 -16.74 1.71
C GLY A 424 19.59 -17.16 2.60
N PRO A 425 18.55 -17.81 2.07
CA PRO A 425 17.27 -18.02 2.76
C PRO A 425 17.41 -18.66 4.15
N ILE A 426 16.66 -18.15 5.14
CA ILE A 426 16.71 -18.65 6.52
C ILE A 426 15.96 -19.99 6.61
N PRO A 427 16.63 -21.09 7.01
CA PRO A 427 15.99 -22.37 7.28
C PRO A 427 14.87 -22.27 8.33
N ALA A 428 13.80 -23.05 8.17
CA ALA A 428 12.68 -23.06 9.13
C ALA A 428 13.13 -23.38 10.56
N SER A 429 14.15 -24.24 10.71
CA SER A 429 14.74 -24.59 12.01
C SER A 429 15.38 -23.41 12.74
N GLN A 430 15.69 -22.32 12.03
CA GLN A 430 16.29 -21.09 12.58
C GLN A 430 15.24 -19.99 12.84
N ARG A 431 13.95 -20.25 12.60
CA ARG A 431 12.85 -19.34 12.90
C ARG A 431 12.00 -19.92 14.02
N ARG A 432 12.17 -19.40 15.23
CA ARG A 432 11.37 -19.85 16.38
C ARG A 432 10.18 -18.92 16.69
N VAL A 433 10.21 -17.71 16.13
CA VAL A 433 9.10 -16.73 16.14
C VAL A 433 8.98 -16.04 14.78
N THR A 434 7.92 -15.26 14.58
CA THR A 434 7.80 -14.35 13.43
C THR A 434 8.88 -13.27 13.53
N VAL A 435 9.76 -13.19 12.54
CA VAL A 435 10.92 -12.28 12.55
C VAL A 435 10.83 -11.30 11.39
N VAL A 436 11.32 -10.09 11.64
CA VAL A 436 11.57 -9.08 10.62
C VAL A 436 12.72 -9.52 9.71
N ASP A 437 12.79 -8.93 8.52
CA ASP A 437 13.84 -9.25 7.57
C ASP A 437 15.24 -8.98 8.18
N ARG A 438 16.20 -9.88 7.92
CA ARG A 438 17.58 -9.75 8.44
C ARG A 438 18.25 -8.44 8.05
N TRP A 439 17.88 -7.87 6.90
CA TRP A 439 18.48 -6.64 6.41
C TRP A 439 18.18 -5.46 7.36
N THR A 440 16.95 -5.38 7.86
CA THR A 440 16.58 -4.44 8.93
C THR A 440 17.46 -4.59 10.18
N LEU A 441 17.75 -5.83 10.62
CA LEU A 441 18.62 -6.09 11.77
C LEU A 441 20.07 -5.68 11.50
N ILE A 442 20.61 -5.97 10.30
CA ILE A 442 21.94 -5.54 9.87
C ILE A 442 22.03 -4.02 9.90
N GLU A 443 21.02 -3.31 9.39
CA GLU A 443 21.01 -1.84 9.39
C GLU A 443 20.98 -1.25 10.80
N GLN A 444 20.24 -1.86 11.73
CA GLN A 444 20.26 -1.46 13.14
C GLN A 444 21.65 -1.65 13.75
N TYR A 445 22.27 -2.81 13.51
CA TYR A 445 23.62 -3.09 13.98
C TYR A 445 24.62 -2.06 13.43
N VAL A 446 24.68 -1.92 12.10
CA VAL A 446 25.59 -0.99 11.39
C VAL A 446 25.35 0.47 11.78
N ALA A 447 24.13 0.87 12.16
CA ALA A 447 23.85 2.22 12.61
C ALA A 447 24.55 2.59 13.93
N LEU A 448 24.86 1.61 14.78
CA LEU A 448 25.49 1.82 16.10
C LEU A 448 26.96 1.40 16.15
N THR A 449 27.34 0.30 15.49
CA THR A 449 28.68 -0.29 15.59
C THR A 449 29.83 0.71 15.42
N PRO A 450 29.82 1.64 14.44
CA PRO A 450 30.90 2.63 14.28
C PRO A 450 31.09 3.57 15.48
N HIS A 451 30.12 3.63 16.38
CA HIS A 451 30.05 4.53 17.53
C HIS A 451 30.30 3.85 18.87
N LEU A 452 30.30 2.53 18.92
CA LEU A 452 30.43 1.78 20.14
C LEU A 452 31.72 0.98 20.08
N THR A 453 32.76 1.49 20.74
CA THR A 453 34.03 0.77 20.82
C THR A 453 33.79 -0.60 21.47
N ALA A 454 34.63 -1.57 21.12
CA ALA A 454 34.58 -2.94 21.61
C ALA A 454 33.38 -3.78 21.14
N LEU A 455 32.30 -3.23 20.56
CA LEU A 455 31.17 -4.05 20.10
C LEU A 455 31.59 -5.11 19.07
N GLU A 456 32.47 -4.74 18.13
CA GLU A 456 33.03 -5.64 17.11
C GLU A 456 33.90 -6.75 17.71
N GLU A 457 34.44 -6.58 18.92
CA GLU A 457 35.24 -7.59 19.63
C GLU A 457 34.37 -8.46 20.54
N TRP A 458 33.42 -7.82 21.24
CA TRP A 458 32.49 -8.48 22.16
C TRP A 458 31.52 -9.41 21.46
N MET A 459 31.02 -9.05 20.28
CA MET A 459 30.03 -9.86 19.59
C MET A 459 30.59 -11.21 19.12
N PRO A 460 31.74 -11.30 18.41
CA PRO A 460 32.34 -12.58 18.07
C PRO A 460 32.70 -13.42 19.30
N ALA A 461 33.23 -12.79 20.37
CA ALA A 461 33.59 -13.49 21.60
C ALA A 461 32.36 -14.09 22.30
N LEU A 462 31.28 -13.31 22.44
CA LEU A 462 30.01 -13.78 23.00
C LEU A 462 29.41 -14.91 22.16
N LEU A 463 29.35 -14.74 20.84
CA LEU A 463 28.72 -15.71 19.95
C LEU A 463 29.56 -17.00 19.81
N SER A 464 30.87 -16.93 19.99
CA SER A 464 31.74 -18.11 19.89
C SER A 464 31.94 -18.83 21.23
N ASP A 465 31.41 -18.30 22.34
CA ASP A 465 31.57 -18.93 23.65
C ASP A 465 30.89 -20.32 23.68
N PRO A 466 31.60 -21.37 24.15
CA PRO A 466 31.07 -22.73 24.19
C PRO A 466 29.74 -22.86 24.96
N LEU A 467 29.53 -22.08 26.02
CA LEU A 467 28.30 -22.12 26.82
C LEU A 467 27.10 -21.61 26.01
N VAL A 468 27.31 -20.59 25.17
CA VAL A 468 26.26 -20.05 24.30
C VAL A 468 25.90 -21.06 23.21
N LEU A 469 26.91 -21.67 22.58
CA LEU A 469 26.72 -22.71 21.56
C LEU A 469 26.00 -23.96 22.10
N ASP A 470 26.29 -24.34 23.35
CA ASP A 470 25.62 -25.46 24.01
C ASP A 470 24.15 -25.15 24.36
N ALA A 471 23.90 -23.94 24.85
CA ALA A 471 22.56 -23.45 25.13
C ALA A 471 21.68 -23.40 23.88
N GLU A 472 22.19 -22.91 22.74
CA GLU A 472 21.44 -22.91 21.48
C GLU A 472 21.10 -24.31 20.99
N ARG A 473 22.04 -25.25 21.08
CA ARG A 473 21.81 -26.66 20.72
C ARG A 473 20.74 -27.29 21.62
N THR A 474 20.79 -27.01 22.92
CA THR A 474 19.80 -27.45 23.90
C THR A 474 18.41 -26.92 23.55
N LEU A 475 18.28 -25.61 23.32
CA LEU A 475 17.02 -24.97 22.94
C LEU A 475 16.51 -25.46 21.59
N GLN A 476 17.40 -25.69 20.61
CA GLN A 476 17.02 -26.24 19.31
C GLN A 476 16.40 -27.63 19.45
N SER A 477 17.04 -28.49 20.24
CA SER A 477 16.55 -29.85 20.48
C SER A 477 15.21 -29.87 21.20
N THR A 478 14.95 -28.86 22.04
CA THR A 478 13.70 -28.73 22.80
C THR A 478 12.59 -28.15 21.94
N PHE A 479 12.89 -27.14 21.12
CA PHE A 479 11.94 -26.52 20.19
C PHE A 479 11.37 -27.53 19.19
N LEU A 480 12.22 -28.39 18.61
CA LEU A 480 11.79 -29.42 17.65
C LEU A 480 10.88 -30.51 18.27
N LYS A 481 10.76 -30.57 19.60
CA LYS A 481 10.02 -31.63 20.32
C LYS A 481 8.69 -31.17 20.92
N ARG A 482 8.33 -29.89 20.88
CA ARG A 482 7.16 -29.35 21.61
C ARG A 482 6.03 -28.92 20.68
N GLU A 483 4.79 -29.24 21.09
CA GLU A 483 3.58 -28.79 20.39
C GLU A 483 2.96 -27.49 20.94
N TYR A 484 3.12 -27.06 22.22
CA TYR A 484 2.73 -25.71 22.70
C TYR A 484 3.37 -25.34 24.08
N ASP A 485 3.55 -24.03 24.34
CA ASP A 485 4.42 -23.27 25.31
C ASP A 485 4.37 -23.62 26.83
N PRO A 486 5.52 -23.60 27.58
CA PRO A 486 6.09 -22.36 28.17
C PRO A 486 7.63 -22.18 27.96
N TRP A 487 8.13 -22.23 26.71
CA TRP A 487 9.54 -22.04 26.31
C TRP A 487 10.07 -20.61 26.54
N MET A 488 9.23 -19.56 26.58
CA MET A 488 9.70 -18.19 26.83
C MET A 488 10.38 -18.03 28.20
N LYS A 489 9.85 -18.68 29.25
CA LYS A 489 10.46 -18.67 30.60
C LYS A 489 11.80 -19.41 30.63
N GLU A 490 11.92 -20.45 29.81
CA GLU A 490 13.14 -21.25 29.67
C GLU A 490 14.23 -20.42 28.98
N ILE A 491 13.91 -19.71 27.91
CA ILE A 491 14.80 -18.74 27.26
C ILE A 491 15.27 -17.67 28.25
N ASP A 492 14.33 -17.07 28.99
CA ASP A 492 14.66 -16.00 29.93
C ASP A 492 15.60 -16.48 31.05
N SER A 493 15.32 -17.67 31.59
CA SER A 493 16.14 -18.27 32.65
C SER A 493 17.53 -18.60 32.13
N MET A 494 17.63 -19.19 30.94
CA MET A 494 18.89 -19.58 30.32
C MET A 494 19.74 -18.37 29.93
N ALA A 495 19.13 -17.36 29.29
CA ALA A 495 19.81 -16.12 28.93
C ALA A 495 20.31 -15.37 30.17
N MET A 496 19.52 -15.34 31.25
CA MET A 496 19.90 -14.70 32.51
C MET A 496 21.08 -15.42 33.18
N ALA A 497 21.05 -16.76 33.24
CA ALA A 497 22.13 -17.55 33.81
C ALA A 497 23.44 -17.35 33.04
N LEU A 498 23.40 -17.44 31.71
CA LEU A 498 24.56 -17.23 30.86
C LEU A 498 25.09 -15.80 30.96
N ALA A 499 24.22 -14.78 30.99
CA ALA A 499 24.68 -13.40 31.12
C ALA A 499 25.45 -13.15 32.43
N ARG A 500 25.05 -13.79 33.54
CA ARG A 500 25.77 -13.72 34.82
C ARG A 500 27.13 -14.40 34.78
N GLU A 501 27.22 -15.52 34.07
CA GLU A 501 28.45 -16.30 33.93
C GLU A 501 29.45 -15.65 32.97
N LEU A 502 28.97 -15.13 31.84
CA LEU A 502 29.80 -14.59 30.77
C LEU A 502 30.31 -13.18 31.06
N LEU A 503 29.53 -12.36 31.77
CA LEU A 503 29.90 -10.96 32.01
C LEU A 503 31.27 -10.81 32.69
N PRO A 504 31.59 -11.47 33.83
CA PRO A 504 32.89 -11.32 34.47
C PRO A 504 34.05 -11.78 33.59
N ARG A 505 33.85 -12.86 32.82
CA ARG A 505 34.87 -13.43 31.91
C ARG A 505 35.18 -12.46 30.76
N LEU A 506 34.14 -12.06 30.02
CA LEU A 506 34.29 -11.16 28.87
C LEU A 506 34.81 -9.78 29.28
N SER A 507 34.39 -9.25 30.44
CA SER A 507 34.90 -7.97 30.95
C SER A 507 36.38 -7.99 31.35
N GLN A 508 36.97 -9.16 31.62
CA GLN A 508 38.40 -9.29 31.90
C GLN A 508 39.23 -9.36 30.61
N GLU A 509 38.68 -9.98 29.57
CA GLU A 509 39.40 -10.28 28.33
C GLU A 509 39.26 -9.18 27.27
N LEU A 510 38.19 -8.38 27.34
CA LEU A 510 37.82 -7.44 26.28
C LEU A 510 37.81 -5.98 26.76
N PRO A 511 38.05 -5.02 25.84
CA PRO A 511 38.02 -3.61 26.19
C PRO A 511 36.63 -3.17 26.67
N PRO A 512 36.56 -2.14 27.54
CA PRO A 512 35.29 -1.58 27.97
C PRO A 512 34.57 -0.89 26.81
N PHE A 513 33.24 -0.83 26.91
CA PHE A 513 32.40 -0.10 25.97
C PHE A 513 32.54 1.41 26.19
N GLU A 514 32.92 2.13 25.14
CA GLU A 514 32.91 3.59 25.11
C GLU A 514 32.14 4.08 23.88
N LEU A 515 31.30 5.09 24.09
CA LEU A 515 30.67 5.80 22.98
C LEU A 515 31.68 6.76 22.37
N ARG A 516 32.07 6.51 21.12
CA ARG A 516 32.86 7.46 20.35
C ARG A 516 32.08 8.76 20.22
N ALA A 517 32.72 9.87 20.57
CA ALA A 517 32.16 11.19 20.34
C ALA A 517 31.75 11.30 18.86
N ALA A 518 30.52 11.72 18.59
CA ALA A 518 30.08 11.95 17.23
C ALA A 518 31.03 12.99 16.60
N PRO A 519 31.60 12.73 15.40
CA PRO A 519 32.36 13.75 14.69
C PRO A 519 31.45 14.98 14.54
N ARG A 520 31.95 16.14 14.97
CA ARG A 520 31.18 17.40 15.07
C ARG A 520 30.66 17.87 13.72
#